data_AF-A0A814HIP6-F1
#
_entry.id   AF-A0A814HIP6-F1
#
_cell.length_a   1.000
_cell.length_b   1.000
_cell.length_c   1.000
_cell.angle_alpha   90.00
_cell.angle_beta   90.00
_cell.angle_gamma   90.00
#
_symmetry.space_group_name_H-M   'P 1'
#
loop_
_entity.id
_entity.type
_entity.pdbx_description
1 polymer ?
#
loop_
_entity_poly.entity_id
_entity_poly.type
_entity_poly.pdbx_seq_one_letter_code
_entity_poly.pdbx_strand_id
1 'polypeptide(L)'
;LALPDFNKPFFLSTDASEYCYGAVLEQQHDDREYGNLSLVENVLYRTLKNKDGSNVNQFVLPKQIQDKVIKHMHETIYNGHLGRKKTIDKITSRFYRLNFQTVVKKIIRECEVCQKVKNTFSNKNDEFIYLKPSYVNELISTDFAGPFKETKRGNKYFQIIIDHCSKVAKFCATKNTQTETAADNVVDIWCCTDGIPDGILSDQGTQFQIKLLD
;
A
#
# COMPACT_ATOMS: atom_id res chain seq x y z
N LEU A 1 -18.75 22.34 -5.76
CA LEU A 1 -18.73 23.50 -6.69
C LEU A 1 -19.92 23.34 -7.62
N ALA A 2 -20.82 24.31 -7.65
CA ALA A 2 -21.94 24.35 -8.59
C ALA A 2 -21.41 24.74 -9.97
N LEU A 3 -22.04 24.23 -11.02
CA LEU A 3 -21.82 24.72 -12.38
C LEU A 3 -22.36 26.16 -12.48
N PRO A 4 -21.77 27.02 -13.32
CA PRO A 4 -22.42 28.28 -13.69
C PRO A 4 -23.80 27.96 -14.27
N ASP A 5 -24.79 28.77 -13.89
CA ASP A 5 -26.16 28.62 -14.36
C ASP A 5 -26.26 29.24 -15.75
N PHE A 6 -26.27 28.42 -16.80
CA PHE A 6 -26.34 28.90 -18.18
C PHE A 6 -27.67 29.61 -18.51
N ASN A 7 -28.65 29.60 -17.61
CA ASN A 7 -29.89 30.38 -17.75
C ASN A 7 -29.80 31.79 -17.15
N LYS A 8 -28.70 32.13 -16.46
CA LYS A 8 -28.46 33.46 -15.89
C LYS A 8 -27.47 34.26 -16.76
N PRO A 9 -27.61 35.59 -16.82
CA PRO A 9 -26.69 36.43 -17.58
C PRO A 9 -25.27 36.38 -17.01
N PHE A 10 -24.29 36.46 -17.89
CA PHE A 10 -22.90 36.70 -17.52
C PHE A 10 -22.59 38.19 -17.65
N PHE A 11 -21.86 38.72 -16.68
CA PHE A 11 -21.37 40.09 -16.68
C PHE A 11 -19.90 40.07 -17.07
N LEU A 12 -19.52 40.97 -17.96
CA LEU A 12 -18.12 41.19 -18.30
C LEU A 12 -17.65 42.44 -17.56
N SER A 13 -16.82 42.26 -16.55
CA SER A 13 -16.15 43.36 -15.86
C SER A 13 -14.79 43.58 -16.53
N THR A 14 -14.61 44.76 -17.09
CA THR A 14 -13.31 45.24 -17.59
C THR A 14 -12.76 46.24 -16.58
N ASP A 15 -11.43 46.40 -16.54
CA ASP A 15 -10.86 47.53 -15.80
C ASP A 15 -11.22 48.85 -16.51
N ALA A 16 -11.28 49.95 -15.75
CA ALA A 16 -11.70 51.27 -16.23
C ALA A 16 -10.62 51.98 -17.09
N SER A 17 -9.70 51.23 -17.70
CA SER A 17 -8.64 51.79 -18.53
C SER A 17 -9.13 51.97 -19.98
N GLU A 18 -8.57 52.95 -20.69
CA GLU A 18 -8.86 53.18 -22.13
C GLU A 18 -8.38 52.02 -23.03
N TYR A 19 -7.67 51.04 -22.47
CA TYR A 19 -7.07 49.90 -23.16
C TYR A 19 -7.49 48.60 -22.46
N CYS A 20 -8.39 47.83 -23.06
CA CYS A 20 -8.91 46.59 -22.46
C CYS A 20 -7.84 45.48 -22.43
N TYR A 21 -7.04 45.39 -21.35
CA TYR A 21 -6.00 44.37 -21.18
C TYR A 21 -6.51 43.04 -20.62
N GLY A 22 -7.72 43.02 -20.07
CA GLY A 22 -8.33 41.81 -19.54
C GLY A 22 -9.82 42.01 -19.25
N ALA A 23 -10.56 40.91 -19.23
CA ALA A 23 -11.96 40.92 -18.86
C ALA A 23 -12.24 39.74 -17.93
N VAL A 24 -13.00 39.99 -16.86
CA VAL A 24 -13.46 38.97 -15.92
C VAL A 24 -14.90 38.65 -16.27
N LEU A 25 -15.19 37.36 -16.48
CA LEU A 25 -16.54 36.89 -16.71
C LEU A 25 -17.15 36.48 -15.37
N GLU A 26 -18.11 37.26 -14.89
CA GLU A 26 -18.77 37.09 -13.60
C GLU A 26 -20.22 36.66 -13.79
N GLN A 27 -20.77 35.93 -12.81
CA GLN A 27 -22.19 35.60 -12.76
C GLN A 27 -22.67 35.80 -11.32
N GLN A 28 -23.60 36.73 -11.10
CA GLN A 28 -24.14 36.98 -9.76
C GLN A 28 -24.91 35.75 -9.25
N HIS A 29 -24.48 35.24 -8.10
CA HIS A 29 -25.18 34.20 -7.35
C HIS A 29 -25.43 34.70 -5.94
N ASP A 30 -26.67 34.53 -5.46
CA ASP A 30 -27.14 34.91 -4.11
C ASP A 30 -26.15 34.47 -3.01
N ASP A 31 -25.31 35.41 -2.59
CA ASP A 31 -24.37 35.37 -1.46
C ASP A 31 -23.22 34.34 -1.52
N ARG A 32 -22.76 33.94 -2.72
CA ARG A 32 -21.48 33.22 -2.89
C ARG A 32 -20.67 33.77 -4.06
N GLU A 33 -19.51 34.35 -3.77
CA GLU A 33 -18.52 34.78 -4.79
C GLU A 33 -18.05 33.56 -5.61
N TYR A 34 -18.70 33.31 -6.75
CA TYR A 34 -18.25 32.38 -7.79
C TYR A 34 -17.60 33.18 -8.93
N GLY A 35 -16.50 33.89 -8.65
CA GLY A 35 -15.93 34.81 -9.62
C GLY A 35 -14.46 35.12 -9.37
N ASN A 36 -13.59 34.13 -9.53
CA ASN A 36 -12.14 34.35 -9.54
C ASN A 36 -11.50 33.77 -10.81
N LEU A 37 -12.16 33.88 -11.97
CA LEU A 37 -11.57 33.46 -13.24
C LEU A 37 -11.16 34.69 -14.05
N SER A 38 -9.90 34.76 -14.47
CA SER A 38 -9.38 35.87 -15.27
C SER A 38 -8.73 35.36 -16.54
N LEU A 39 -8.94 36.08 -17.65
CA LEU A 39 -8.25 35.82 -18.91
C LEU A 39 -7.07 36.79 -19.05
N VAL A 40 -5.85 36.25 -19.13
CA VAL A 40 -4.62 37.02 -19.31
C VAL A 40 -3.90 36.44 -20.52
N GLU A 41 -3.65 37.24 -21.56
CA GLU A 41 -2.95 36.80 -22.78
C GLU A 41 -3.54 35.52 -23.41
N ASN A 42 -4.88 35.44 -23.52
CA ASN A 42 -5.63 34.25 -23.99
C ASN A 42 -5.48 32.99 -23.12
N VAL A 43 -4.98 33.14 -21.90
CA VAL A 43 -4.85 32.07 -20.92
C VAL A 43 -5.82 32.31 -19.77
N LEU A 44 -6.60 31.29 -19.44
CA LEU A 44 -7.55 31.34 -18.34
C LEU A 44 -6.86 30.96 -17.03
N TYR A 45 -7.00 31.81 -16.02
CA TYR A 45 -6.51 31.61 -14.66
C TYR A 45 -7.66 31.55 -13.66
N ARG A 46 -7.42 30.88 -12.54
CA ARG A 46 -8.28 30.90 -11.35
C ARG A 46 -7.50 31.48 -10.17
N THR A 47 -8.00 32.55 -9.58
CA THR A 47 -7.39 33.14 -8.38
C THR A 47 -7.97 32.50 -7.12
N LEU A 48 -7.09 32.06 -6.24
CA LEU A 48 -7.43 31.58 -4.90
C LEU A 48 -6.86 32.54 -3.88
N LYS A 49 -7.70 32.97 -2.94
CA LYS A 49 -7.24 33.65 -1.72
C LYS A 49 -6.80 32.59 -0.71
N ASN A 50 -5.54 32.61 -0.33
CA ASN A 50 -5.00 31.83 0.75
C ASN A 50 -5.46 32.39 2.12
N LYS A 51 -5.28 31.61 3.18
CA LYS A 51 -5.64 32.02 4.55
C LYS A 51 -4.82 33.20 5.07
N ASP A 52 -3.63 33.42 4.51
CA ASP A 52 -2.73 34.54 4.82
C ASP A 52 -3.08 35.83 4.04
N GLY A 53 -4.16 35.80 3.23
CA GLY A 53 -4.57 36.91 2.39
C GLY A 53 -3.83 37.01 1.05
N SER A 54 -2.83 36.14 0.80
CA SER A 54 -2.14 36.09 -0.49
C SER A 54 -3.01 35.49 -1.59
N ASN A 55 -2.81 35.94 -2.83
CA ASN A 55 -3.50 35.39 -4.00
C ASN A 55 -2.61 34.38 -4.71
N VAL A 56 -3.17 33.21 -5.04
CA VAL A 56 -2.54 32.19 -5.88
C VAL A 56 -3.30 32.09 -7.19
N ASN A 57 -2.62 32.36 -8.29
CA ASN A 57 -3.18 32.17 -9.63
C ASN A 57 -2.91 30.75 -10.11
N GLN A 58 -3.97 30.00 -10.36
CA GLN A 58 -3.92 28.65 -10.90
C GLN A 58 -4.24 28.69 -12.40
N PHE A 59 -3.38 28.11 -13.23
CA PHE A 59 -3.66 27.97 -14.65
C PHE A 59 -4.83 27.00 -14.87
N VAL A 60 -5.85 27.41 -15.63
CA VAL A 60 -6.96 26.52 -15.97
C VAL A 60 -6.54 25.58 -17.08
N LEU A 61 -6.32 24.31 -16.71
CA LEU A 61 -5.69 23.35 -17.60
C LEU A 61 -6.66 22.93 -18.73
N PRO A 62 -6.29 23.06 -20.02
CA PRO A 62 -7.07 22.49 -21.12
C PRO A 62 -7.19 20.97 -20.99
N LYS A 63 -8.35 20.42 -21.41
CA LYS A 63 -8.63 18.98 -21.30
C LYS A 63 -7.60 18.14 -22.05
N GLN A 64 -7.13 18.64 -23.19
CA GLN A 64 -6.27 17.97 -24.15
C GLN A 64 -4.88 17.66 -23.57
N ILE A 65 -4.40 18.48 -22.63
CA ILE A 65 -3.07 18.33 -22.02
C ILE A 65 -3.13 17.82 -20.58
N GLN A 66 -4.33 17.64 -20.03
CA GLN A 66 -4.55 17.24 -18.64
C GLN A 66 -3.76 15.97 -18.28
N ASP A 67 -3.93 14.91 -19.07
CA ASP A 67 -3.33 13.61 -18.77
C ASP A 67 -1.80 13.67 -18.85
N LYS A 68 -1.26 14.44 -19.83
CA LYS A 68 0.18 14.64 -19.99
C LYS A 68 0.79 15.34 -18.77
N VAL A 69 0.14 16.40 -18.27
CA VAL A 69 0.60 17.12 -17.08
C VAL A 69 0.53 16.24 -15.83
N ILE A 70 -0.55 15.47 -15.66
CA ILE A 70 -0.68 14.56 -14.51
C ILE A 70 0.42 13.49 -14.54
N LYS A 71 0.65 12.86 -15.70
CA LYS A 71 1.73 11.87 -15.87
C LYS A 71 3.09 12.49 -15.57
N HIS A 72 3.40 13.66 -16.13
CA HIS A 72 4.66 14.36 -15.87
C HIS A 72 4.86 14.69 -14.38
N MET A 73 3.81 15.11 -13.67
CA MET A 73 3.89 15.42 -12.24
C MET A 73 4.00 14.17 -11.36
N HIS A 74 3.62 13.01 -11.87
CA HIS A 74 3.75 11.72 -11.17
C HIS A 74 5.10 11.06 -11.47
N GLU A 75 5.48 10.93 -12.75
CA GLU A 75 6.49 10.01 -13.25
C GLU A 75 7.91 10.59 -13.33
N THR A 76 8.08 11.91 -13.31
CA THR A 76 9.43 12.48 -13.50
C THR A 76 10.41 12.06 -12.42
N ILE A 77 11.69 12.02 -12.78
CA ILE A 77 12.79 11.61 -11.88
C ILE A 77 12.77 12.41 -10.57
N TYR A 78 12.47 13.71 -10.64
CA TYR A 78 12.36 14.58 -9.45
C TYR A 78 11.11 14.31 -8.58
N ASN A 79 10.12 13.59 -9.10
CA ASN A 79 8.87 13.26 -8.42
C ASN A 79 8.81 11.80 -7.97
N GLY A 80 9.54 10.88 -8.63
CA GLY A 80 9.72 9.51 -8.17
C GLY A 80 8.40 8.77 -7.92
N HIS A 81 7.45 8.85 -8.85
CA HIS A 81 6.12 8.23 -8.71
C HIS A 81 5.37 8.68 -7.46
N LEU A 82 5.23 10.00 -7.27
CA LEU A 82 4.52 10.59 -6.12
C LEU A 82 3.18 9.89 -5.87
N GLY A 83 2.90 9.60 -4.59
CA GLY A 83 1.62 9.07 -4.17
C GLY A 83 0.47 10.05 -4.42
N ARG A 84 -0.73 9.52 -4.61
CA ARG A 84 -1.96 10.25 -5.03
C ARG A 84 -2.15 11.60 -4.35
N LYS A 85 -2.05 11.67 -3.02
CA LYS A 85 -2.25 12.91 -2.25
C LYS A 85 -1.21 13.97 -2.63
N LYS A 86 0.08 13.61 -2.60
CA LYS A 86 1.18 14.52 -2.96
C LYS A 86 1.08 15.00 -4.40
N THR A 87 0.70 14.13 -5.34
CA THR A 87 0.48 14.52 -6.74
C THR A 87 -0.69 15.49 -6.87
N ILE A 88 -1.81 15.24 -6.20
CA ILE A 88 -2.96 16.15 -6.19
C ILE A 88 -2.52 17.52 -5.65
N ASP A 89 -1.92 17.55 -4.47
CA ASP A 89 -1.52 18.80 -3.80
C ASP A 89 -0.56 19.60 -4.69
N LYS A 90 0.42 18.94 -5.31
CA LYS A 90 1.40 19.56 -6.21
C LYS A 90 0.76 20.09 -7.50
N ILE A 91 -0.23 19.42 -8.06
CA ILE A 91 -0.91 19.92 -9.25
C ILE A 91 -1.85 21.07 -8.88
N THR A 92 -2.61 20.93 -7.80
CA THR A 92 -3.54 21.97 -7.33
C THR A 92 -2.85 23.20 -6.78
N SER A 93 -1.53 23.21 -6.57
CA SER A 93 -0.83 24.46 -6.23
C SER A 93 -0.62 25.38 -7.45
N ARG A 94 -0.73 24.85 -8.68
CA ARG A 94 -0.43 25.59 -9.93
C ARG A 94 -1.52 25.51 -10.98
N PHE A 95 -2.36 24.48 -10.94
CA PHE A 95 -3.34 24.19 -11.96
C PHE A 95 -4.73 24.01 -11.36
N TYR A 96 -5.74 24.43 -12.13
CA TYR A 96 -7.13 24.24 -11.81
C TYR A 96 -7.85 23.51 -12.94
N ARG A 97 -8.72 22.55 -12.58
CA ARG A 97 -9.74 21.99 -13.46
C ARG A 97 -10.78 21.23 -12.65
N LEU A 98 -11.99 21.09 -13.21
CA LEU A 98 -13.09 20.37 -12.56
C LEU A 98 -12.80 18.86 -12.44
N ASN A 99 -13.23 18.24 -11.34
CA ASN A 99 -13.10 16.80 -11.07
C ASN A 99 -11.66 16.26 -11.17
N PHE A 100 -10.68 17.13 -10.94
CA PHE A 100 -9.27 16.83 -11.19
C PHE A 100 -8.73 15.67 -10.36
N GLN A 101 -9.15 15.58 -9.10
CA GLN A 101 -8.72 14.51 -8.20
C GLN A 101 -9.11 13.12 -8.71
N THR A 102 -10.28 12.98 -9.32
CA THR A 102 -10.75 11.71 -9.88
C THR A 102 -9.86 11.25 -11.03
N VAL A 103 -9.49 12.18 -11.91
CA VAL A 103 -8.60 11.91 -13.05
C VAL A 103 -7.19 11.56 -12.58
N VAL A 104 -6.63 12.32 -11.63
CA VAL A 104 -5.32 12.02 -11.04
C VAL A 104 -5.30 10.63 -10.41
N LYS A 105 -6.33 10.29 -9.62
CA LYS A 105 -6.45 8.96 -8.99
C LYS A 105 -6.51 7.84 -10.05
N LYS A 106 -7.22 8.05 -11.16
CA LYS A 106 -7.32 7.10 -12.27
C LYS A 106 -5.94 6.87 -12.91
N ILE A 107 -5.26 7.94 -13.32
CA ILE A 107 -3.96 7.85 -14.00
C ILE A 107 -2.91 7.16 -13.11
N ILE A 108 -2.83 7.54 -11.83
CA ILE A 108 -1.89 6.91 -10.89
C ILE A 108 -2.24 5.44 -10.64
N ARG A 109 -3.53 5.08 -10.64
CA ARG A 109 -3.96 3.67 -10.51
C ARG A 109 -3.51 2.84 -11.71
N GLU A 110 -3.42 3.44 -12.89
CA GLU A 110 -3.02 2.79 -14.15
C GLU A 110 -1.50 2.84 -14.38
N CYS A 111 -0.71 3.43 -13.46
CA CYS A 111 0.75 3.48 -13.59
C CYS A 111 1.38 2.11 -13.32
N GLU A 112 2.03 1.54 -14.34
CA GLU A 112 2.66 0.21 -14.28
C GLU A 112 3.75 0.10 -13.21
N VAL A 113 4.60 1.13 -13.07
CA VAL A 113 5.69 1.14 -12.08
C VAL A 113 5.10 1.08 -10.67
N CYS A 114 4.08 1.90 -10.40
CA CYS A 114 3.37 1.87 -9.12
C CYS A 114 2.66 0.55 -8.88
N GLN A 115 2.06 -0.07 -9.90
CA GLN A 115 1.40 -1.37 -9.75
C GLN A 115 2.38 -2.50 -9.41
N LYS A 116 3.57 -2.50 -10.02
CA LYS A 116 4.61 -3.53 -9.78
C LYS A 116 5.28 -3.37 -8.42
N VAL A 117 5.52 -2.12 -7.97
CA VAL A 117 6.24 -1.83 -6.73
C VAL A 117 5.34 -1.85 -5.51
N LYS A 118 4.07 -1.44 -5.66
CA LYS A 118 3.19 -1.28 -4.51
C LYS A 118 2.56 -2.60 -4.11
N ASN A 119 2.99 -3.14 -2.97
CA ASN A 119 2.29 -4.22 -2.29
C ASN A 119 0.85 -3.78 -2.00
N THR A 120 -0.07 -4.32 -2.79
CA THR A 120 -1.50 -4.24 -2.48
C THR A 120 -1.76 -5.36 -1.50
N PHE A 121 -1.51 -5.09 -0.20
CA PHE A 121 -2.11 -5.92 0.83
C PHE A 121 -3.62 -5.75 0.65
N SER A 122 -4.27 -6.73 0.04
CA SER A 122 -5.70 -6.86 0.22
C SER A 122 -5.88 -7.08 1.71
N ASN A 123 -6.69 -6.26 2.38
CA ASN A 123 -7.18 -6.57 3.73
C ASN A 123 -8.10 -7.80 3.74
N LYS A 124 -7.90 -8.75 2.82
CA LYS A 124 -8.31 -10.13 2.99
C LYS A 124 -7.36 -10.70 4.04
N ASN A 125 -7.64 -10.39 5.29
CA ASN A 125 -7.17 -11.24 6.36
C ASN A 125 -7.92 -12.55 6.12
N ASP A 126 -7.27 -13.51 5.46
CA ASP A 126 -7.79 -14.86 5.43
C ASP A 126 -7.99 -15.32 6.88
N GLU A 127 -9.10 -16.00 7.13
CA GLU A 127 -9.48 -16.40 8.48
C GLU A 127 -8.42 -17.35 9.02
N PHE A 128 -7.77 -16.99 10.13
CA PHE A 128 -6.80 -17.85 10.78
C PHE A 128 -7.51 -19.09 11.31
N ILE A 129 -7.26 -20.24 10.70
CA ILE A 129 -7.74 -21.52 11.21
C ILE A 129 -6.83 -21.93 12.38
N TYR A 130 -7.36 -21.86 13.60
CA TYR A 130 -6.67 -22.35 14.79
C TYR A 130 -6.82 -23.86 14.89
N LEU A 131 -5.71 -24.59 14.86
CA LEU A 131 -5.69 -26.01 15.21
C LEU A 131 -5.94 -26.15 16.71
N LYS A 132 -7.00 -26.88 17.09
CA LYS A 132 -7.40 -27.13 18.48
C LYS A 132 -7.45 -28.65 18.71
N PRO A 133 -6.33 -29.27 19.09
CA PRO A 133 -6.35 -30.66 19.52
C PRO A 133 -7.19 -30.81 20.79
N SER A 134 -7.91 -31.91 20.88
CA SER A 134 -8.83 -32.33 21.93
C SER A 134 -8.13 -33.14 23.03
N TYR A 135 -7.02 -33.83 22.73
CA TYR A 135 -6.26 -34.59 23.74
C TYR A 135 -4.73 -34.53 23.52
N VAL A 136 -4.00 -34.88 24.57
CA VAL A 136 -2.53 -34.94 24.58
C VAL A 136 -2.06 -35.97 23.56
N ASN A 137 -1.04 -35.61 22.77
CA ASN A 137 -0.46 -36.45 21.72
C ASN A 137 -1.32 -36.61 20.45
N GLU A 138 -2.44 -35.88 20.32
CA GLU A 138 -3.21 -35.85 19.08
C GLU A 138 -2.43 -35.15 17.95
N LEU A 139 -1.79 -34.02 18.27
CA LEU A 139 -1.04 -33.25 17.30
C LEU A 139 0.21 -32.66 17.94
N ILE A 140 1.37 -33.07 17.45
CA ILE A 140 2.65 -32.45 17.77
C ILE A 140 3.10 -31.55 16.63
N SER A 141 3.87 -30.51 16.93
CA SER A 141 4.65 -29.79 15.92
C SER A 141 6.15 -30.01 16.12
N THR A 142 6.90 -29.96 15.03
CA THR A 142 8.36 -29.95 15.09
C THR A 142 8.98 -28.87 14.22
N ASP A 143 10.05 -28.26 14.71
CA ASP A 143 10.78 -27.20 14.03
C ASP A 143 12.27 -27.24 14.42
N PHE A 144 13.13 -26.64 13.59
CA PHE A 144 14.54 -26.45 13.90
C PHE A 144 14.86 -24.98 14.17
N ALA A 145 15.50 -24.74 15.31
CA ALA A 145 16.10 -23.45 15.60
C ALA A 145 17.62 -23.50 15.35
N GLY A 146 18.16 -22.50 14.65
CA GLY A 146 19.59 -22.32 14.44
C GLY A 146 19.94 -21.75 13.06
N PRO A 147 21.22 -21.75 12.69
CA PRO A 147 22.36 -22.26 13.45
C PRO A 147 22.75 -21.35 14.64
N PHE A 148 23.09 -21.98 15.76
CA PHE A 148 23.67 -21.36 16.96
C PHE A 148 25.19 -21.54 17.01
N LYS A 149 25.83 -20.97 18.05
CA LYS A 149 27.25 -21.20 18.32
C LYS A 149 27.50 -22.69 18.55
N GLU A 150 28.46 -23.22 17.81
CA GLU A 150 28.82 -24.63 17.86
C GLU A 150 29.35 -25.01 19.25
N THR A 151 28.77 -26.06 19.82
CA THR A 151 29.25 -26.65 21.08
C THR A 151 30.50 -27.49 20.85
N LYS A 152 31.24 -27.83 21.91
CA LYS A 152 32.38 -28.77 21.83
C LYS A 152 32.02 -30.14 21.23
N ARG A 153 30.73 -30.51 21.29
CA ARG A 153 30.20 -31.77 20.74
C ARG A 153 29.78 -31.65 19.27
N GLY A 154 29.88 -30.46 18.67
CA GLY A 154 29.51 -30.20 17.27
C GLY A 154 28.06 -29.81 17.04
N ASN A 155 27.24 -29.69 18.09
CA ASN A 155 25.83 -29.32 17.95
C ASN A 155 25.68 -27.84 17.59
N LYS A 156 24.81 -27.55 16.63
CA LYS A 156 24.56 -26.22 16.06
C LYS A 156 23.08 -25.87 16.01
N TYR A 157 22.18 -26.83 16.20
CA TYR A 157 20.74 -26.62 16.09
C TYR A 157 20.03 -27.22 17.29
N PHE A 158 18.80 -26.75 17.52
CA PHE A 158 17.83 -27.44 18.35
C PHE A 158 16.67 -27.91 17.48
N GLN A 159 16.35 -29.20 17.51
CA GLN A 159 15.04 -29.66 17.11
C GLN A 159 14.09 -29.48 18.29
N ILE A 160 12.97 -28.83 18.04
CA ILE A 160 11.92 -28.56 19.00
C ILE A 160 10.74 -29.44 18.61
N ILE A 161 10.14 -30.11 19.59
CA ILE A 161 8.92 -30.92 19.41
C ILE A 161 7.91 -30.48 20.47
N ILE A 162 6.73 -30.04 20.08
CA ILE A 162 5.72 -29.45 20.97
C ILE A 162 4.38 -30.14 20.79
N ASP A 163 3.79 -30.63 21.87
CA ASP A 163 2.39 -31.06 21.87
C ASP A 163 1.44 -29.86 21.90
N HIS A 164 0.51 -29.80 20.95
CA HIS A 164 -0.40 -28.66 20.84
C HIS A 164 -1.49 -28.67 21.93
N CYS A 165 -1.77 -29.79 22.60
CA CYS A 165 -2.74 -29.85 23.69
C CYS A 165 -2.13 -29.43 25.04
N SER A 166 -1.14 -30.18 25.52
CA SER A 166 -0.48 -29.96 26.83
C SER A 166 0.52 -28.80 26.85
N LYS A 167 1.00 -28.36 25.67
CA LYS A 167 2.10 -27.40 25.51
C LYS A 167 3.45 -27.89 26.04
N VAL A 168 3.60 -29.21 26.27
CA VAL A 168 4.90 -29.80 26.60
C VAL A 168 5.82 -29.67 25.38
N ALA A 169 7.04 -29.18 25.63
CA ALA A 169 8.07 -29.00 24.63
C ALA A 169 9.30 -29.85 24.96
N LYS A 170 9.79 -30.62 23.99
CA LYS A 170 11.04 -31.38 24.07
C LYS A 170 12.05 -30.80 23.08
N PHE A 171 13.30 -30.76 23.51
CA PHE A 171 14.39 -30.14 22.75
C PHE A 171 15.51 -31.14 22.54
N CYS A 172 15.94 -31.30 21.29
CA CYS A 172 17.12 -32.10 20.93
C CYS A 172 18.21 -31.20 20.37
N ALA A 173 19.41 -31.25 20.93
CA ALA A 173 20.56 -30.56 20.36
C ALA A 173 21.17 -31.40 19.21
N THR A 174 21.15 -30.88 17.99
CA THR A 174 21.58 -31.60 16.79
C THR A 174 22.76 -30.91 16.08
N LYS A 175 23.55 -31.69 15.34
CA LYS A 175 24.67 -31.19 14.51
C LYS A 175 24.21 -30.64 13.16
N ASN A 176 23.11 -31.20 12.64
CA ASN A 176 22.52 -30.86 11.34
C ASN A 176 20.98 -30.86 11.45
N THR A 177 20.33 -30.43 10.37
CA THR A 177 18.87 -30.40 10.22
C THR A 177 18.42 -31.39 9.14
N GLN A 178 19.10 -32.52 8.98
CA GLN A 178 18.75 -33.52 7.96
C GLN A 178 17.47 -34.28 8.36
N THR A 179 16.74 -34.79 7.36
CA THR A 179 15.48 -35.51 7.54
C THR A 179 15.63 -36.75 8.42
N GLU A 180 16.68 -37.55 8.24
CA GLU A 180 16.96 -38.73 9.07
C GLU A 180 17.13 -38.33 10.54
N THR A 181 18.01 -37.37 10.83
CA THR A 181 18.18 -36.81 12.18
C THR A 181 16.86 -36.32 12.76
N ALA A 182 16.02 -35.67 11.94
CA ALA A 182 14.73 -35.15 12.37
C ALA A 182 13.75 -36.26 12.76
N ALA A 183 13.68 -37.32 11.96
CA ALA A 183 12.82 -38.48 12.19
C ALA A 183 13.28 -39.29 13.41
N ASP A 184 14.58 -39.60 13.49
CA ASP A 184 15.17 -40.35 14.60
C ASP A 184 14.89 -39.66 15.94
N ASN A 185 15.07 -38.35 16.00
CA ASN A 185 14.77 -37.58 17.20
C ASN A 185 13.29 -37.62 17.59
N VAL A 186 12.36 -37.57 16.63
CA VAL A 186 10.92 -37.70 16.93
C VAL A 186 10.64 -39.08 17.52
N VAL A 187 11.20 -40.13 16.95
CA VAL A 187 11.03 -41.50 17.46
C VAL A 187 11.62 -41.62 18.86
N ASP A 188 12.89 -41.27 19.02
CA ASP A 188 13.65 -41.50 20.26
C ASP A 188 13.15 -40.63 21.43
N ILE A 189 12.84 -39.37 21.16
CA ILE A 189 12.55 -38.39 22.22
C ILE A 189 11.07 -38.27 22.49
N TRP A 190 10.22 -38.54 21.49
CA TRP A 190 8.78 -38.43 21.61
C TRP A 190 8.12 -39.80 21.64
N CYS A 191 8.15 -40.55 20.52
CA CYS A 191 7.40 -41.81 20.40
C CYS A 191 7.76 -42.84 21.48
N CYS A 192 9.04 -42.96 21.82
CA CYS A 192 9.52 -43.88 22.86
C CYS A 192 9.09 -43.50 24.29
N THR A 193 8.63 -42.26 24.53
CA THR A 193 8.32 -41.76 25.87
C THR A 193 6.85 -41.39 26.06
N ASP A 194 6.21 -40.76 25.07
CA ASP A 194 4.80 -40.33 25.13
C ASP A 194 3.88 -41.17 24.22
N GLY A 195 4.45 -42.06 23.41
CA GLY A 195 3.71 -42.84 22.40
C GLY A 195 3.64 -42.14 21.04
N ILE A 196 3.11 -42.86 20.04
CA ILE A 196 3.02 -42.38 18.66
C ILE A 196 1.91 -41.31 18.56
N PRO A 197 2.19 -40.10 18.07
CA PRO A 197 1.17 -39.07 17.88
C PRO A 197 0.26 -39.37 16.68
N ASP A 198 -0.97 -38.87 16.71
CA ASP A 198 -1.90 -39.06 15.58
C ASP A 198 -1.56 -38.18 14.37
N GLY A 199 -0.89 -37.05 14.62
CA GLY A 199 -0.44 -36.12 13.59
C GLY A 199 0.83 -35.37 13.97
N ILE A 200 1.63 -35.06 12.95
CA ILE A 200 2.84 -34.23 13.07
C ILE A 200 2.67 -33.03 12.13
N LEU A 201 2.79 -31.83 12.70
CA LEU A 201 2.82 -30.56 11.97
C LEU A 201 4.26 -30.06 11.87
N SER A 202 4.70 -29.74 10.66
CA SER A 202 6.00 -29.10 10.43
C SER A 202 5.82 -27.88 9.54
N ASP A 203 6.87 -27.06 9.43
CA ASP A 203 6.95 -26.10 8.34
C ASP A 203 7.20 -26.81 7.00
N GLN A 204 7.24 -26.02 5.92
CA GLN A 204 7.61 -26.50 4.58
C GLN A 204 9.14 -26.58 4.40
N GLY A 205 9.90 -26.74 5.48
CA GLY A 205 11.33 -26.96 5.43
C GLY A 205 11.66 -28.22 4.65
N THR A 206 12.72 -28.18 3.84
CA THR A 206 13.14 -29.32 3.00
C THR A 206 13.36 -30.60 3.81
N GLN A 207 13.77 -30.45 5.07
CA GLN A 207 14.01 -31.52 6.01
C GLN A 207 12.75 -32.30 6.41
N PHE A 208 11.54 -31.76 6.22
CA PHE A 208 10.28 -32.41 6.57
C PHE A 208 9.44 -32.84 5.34
N GLN A 209 9.94 -32.58 4.12
CA GLN A 209 9.22 -32.89 2.88
C GLN A 209 9.64 -34.21 2.23
N ILE A 210 10.79 -34.77 2.60
CA ILE A 210 11.30 -35.99 2.00
C ILE A 210 10.55 -37.19 2.59
N LYS A 211 9.98 -38.04 1.72
CA LYS A 211 9.43 -39.34 2.13
C LYS A 211 10.57 -40.26 2.57
N LEU A 212 10.72 -40.44 3.87
CA LEU A 212 11.45 -41.58 4.43
C LEU A 212 10.47 -42.76 4.46
N LEU A 213 10.34 -43.48 3.35
CA LEU A 213 9.57 -44.72 3.28
C LEU A 213 10.41 -45.76 2.56
N ASP A 214 11.01 -46.67 3.35
CA ASP A 214 11.20 -48.09 3.03
C ASP A 214 10.92 -48.90 4.31
#